data_AF-A0A3B8U388-F1
#
_entry.id   AF-A0A3B8U388-F1
#
_cell.length_a   1.000
_cell.length_b   1.000
_cell.length_c   1.000
_cell.angle_alpha   90.00
_cell.angle_beta   90.00
_cell.angle_gamma   90.00
#
_symmetry.space_group_name_H-M   'P 1'
#
loop_
_entity.id
_entity.type
_entity.pdbx_description
1 polymer ?
#
loop_
_entity_poly.entity_id
_entity_poly.type
_entity_poly.pdbx_seq_one_letter_code
_entity_poly.pdbx_strand_id
1 'polypeptide(L)'
;MRRRAKRTPGRRKKSKVLIFLDVVIGILTAFLIFGLIGFMASRSDNYYDRKFGGSTADYAIQREDYTGLLNDYYNDYGIIGLVTPGFEENAAVAEYADAAFRYGAYLKNGEEERAARQKARMEEAAGKAGIYEPEIEKIDQILSMSK
;
A
#
# COMPACT_ATOMS: atom_id res chain seq x y z
N MET A 1 -11.14 2.26 77.64
CA MET A 1 -11.60 2.40 76.24
C MET A 1 -11.00 3.67 75.64
N ARG A 2 -9.93 3.60 74.83
CA ARG A 2 -9.26 4.78 74.22
C ARG A 2 -9.68 4.91 72.75
N ARG A 3 -10.41 5.96 72.40
CA ARG A 3 -10.81 6.27 71.01
C ARG A 3 -9.57 6.81 70.25
N ARG A 4 -9.10 6.08 69.23
CA ARG A 4 -8.09 6.60 68.28
C ARG A 4 -8.76 7.59 67.32
N ALA A 5 -8.32 8.84 67.34
CA ALA A 5 -8.73 9.84 66.36
C ALA A 5 -8.20 9.45 64.96
N LYS A 6 -9.11 9.34 63.98
CA LYS A 6 -8.75 9.22 62.56
C LYS A 6 -8.20 10.57 62.09
N ARG A 7 -6.89 10.63 61.80
CA ARG A 7 -6.29 11.77 61.10
C ARG A 7 -6.74 11.72 59.64
N THR A 8 -7.58 12.65 59.24
CA THR A 8 -7.88 12.92 57.82
C THR A 8 -6.61 13.42 57.13
N PRO A 9 -6.25 12.92 55.93
CA PRO A 9 -5.12 13.46 55.20
C PRO A 9 -5.51 14.86 54.70
N GLY A 10 -4.91 15.89 55.30
CA GLY A 10 -5.04 17.26 54.82
C GLY A 10 -4.56 17.34 53.37
N ARG A 11 -5.41 17.83 52.47
CA ARG A 11 -5.01 18.15 51.08
C ARG A 11 -3.85 19.14 51.14
N ARG A 12 -2.63 18.67 50.90
CA ARG A 12 -1.46 19.55 50.77
C ARG A 12 -1.73 20.48 49.59
N LYS A 13 -1.72 21.79 49.84
CA LYS A 13 -1.81 22.82 48.80
C LYS A 13 -0.67 22.55 47.80
N LYS A 14 -1.01 22.17 46.56
CA LYS A 14 0.00 22.00 45.50
C LYS A 14 0.79 23.31 45.37
N SER A 15 2.11 23.22 45.26
CA SER A 15 2.94 24.41 45.04
C SER A 15 2.57 25.04 43.70
N LYS A 16 2.71 26.37 43.58
CA LYS A 16 2.41 27.09 42.34
C LYS A 16 3.21 26.53 41.14
N VAL A 17 4.42 26.06 41.40
CA VAL A 17 5.30 25.41 40.40
C VAL A 17 4.73 24.08 39.91
N LEU A 18 4.16 23.26 40.81
CA LEU A 18 3.52 22.00 40.43
C LEU A 18 2.24 22.23 39.61
N ILE A 19 1.48 23.28 39.92
CA ILE A 19 0.29 23.66 39.14
C ILE A 19 0.70 24.12 37.74
N PHE A 20 1.77 24.93 37.62
CA PHE A 20 2.30 25.36 36.33
C PHE A 20 2.80 24.18 35.49
N LEU A 21 3.52 23.25 36.10
CA LEU A 21 4.02 22.05 35.43
C LEU A 21 2.87 21.16 34.93
N ASP A 22 1.82 20.96 35.73
CA ASP A 22 0.63 20.20 35.34
C ASP A 22 -0.05 20.83 34.10
N VAL A 23 -0.10 22.17 34.02
CA VAL A 23 -0.66 22.90 32.85
C VAL A 23 0.22 22.72 31.61
N VAL A 24 1.54 22.86 31.74
CA VAL A 24 2.48 22.68 30.63
C VAL A 24 2.41 21.26 30.07
N ILE A 25 2.36 20.26 30.95
CA ILE A 25 2.19 18.85 30.55
C ILE A 25 0.86 18.66 29.83
N GLY A 26 -0.23 19.25 30.33
CA GLY A 26 -1.54 19.18 29.68
C GLY A 26 -1.58 19.80 28.28
N ILE A 27 -0.87 20.91 28.07
CA ILE A 27 -0.75 21.55 26.76
C ILE A 27 0.08 20.66 25.81
N LEU A 28 1.21 20.13 26.26
CA LEU A 28 2.06 19.26 25.44
C LEU A 28 1.35 17.96 25.04
N THR A 29 0.61 17.33 25.95
CA THR A 29 -0.17 16.13 25.62
C THR A 29 -1.31 16.43 24.67
N ALA A 30 -1.98 17.58 24.79
CA ALA A 30 -2.99 18.00 23.82
C ALA A 30 -2.39 18.16 22.41
N PHE A 31 -1.23 18.82 22.27
CA PHE A 31 -0.55 18.94 20.99
C PHE A 31 -0.20 17.58 20.36
N LEU A 32 0.27 16.62 21.17
CA LEU A 32 0.56 15.28 20.69
C LEU A 32 -0.70 14.53 20.24
N ILE A 33 -1.81 14.66 20.98
CA ILE A 33 -3.09 14.02 20.62
C ILE A 33 -3.67 14.61 19.34
N PHE A 34 -3.73 15.94 19.22
CA PHE A 34 -4.21 16.60 18.01
C PHE A 34 -3.29 16.33 16.81
N GLY A 35 -1.97 16.28 17.01
CA GLY A 35 -1.02 15.87 15.99
C GLY A 35 -1.24 14.43 15.52
N LEU A 36 -1.52 13.50 16.44
CA LEU A 36 -1.82 12.11 16.11
C LEU A 36 -3.16 11.98 15.37
N ILE A 37 -4.19 12.70 15.79
CA ILE A 37 -5.49 12.72 15.09
C ILE A 37 -5.34 13.30 13.69
N GLY A 38 -4.60 14.40 13.52
CA GLY A 38 -4.31 14.99 12.21
C GLY A 38 -3.50 14.06 11.30
N PHE A 39 -2.51 13.36 11.87
CA PHE A 39 -1.73 12.35 11.15
C PHE A 39 -2.57 11.14 10.73
N MET A 40 -3.48 10.66 11.58
CA MET A 40 -4.38 9.56 11.24
C MET A 40 -5.45 9.97 10.23
N ALA A 41 -6.02 11.18 10.37
CA ALA A 41 -7.01 11.73 9.44
C ALA A 41 -6.41 11.95 8.04
N SER A 42 -5.19 12.48 7.95
CA SER A 42 -4.49 12.65 6.67
C SER A 42 -4.10 11.34 5.99
N ARG A 43 -3.97 10.24 6.74
CA ARG A 43 -3.69 8.90 6.22
C ARG A 43 -4.95 8.15 5.76
N SER A 44 -6.10 8.44 6.35
CA SER A 44 -7.39 7.80 6.05
C SER A 44 -7.85 8.05 4.61
N ASP A 45 -7.85 9.31 4.18
CA ASP A 45 -8.58 9.73 2.98
C ASP A 45 -7.88 9.36 1.66
N ASN A 46 -6.58 9.06 1.69
CA ASN A 46 -5.79 8.79 0.49
C ASN A 46 -5.28 7.36 0.39
N TYR A 47 -5.48 6.54 1.42
CA TYR A 47 -5.01 5.16 1.40
C TYR A 47 -6.10 4.26 0.85
N TYR A 48 -7.30 4.24 1.45
CA TYR A 48 -8.39 3.33 1.03
C TYR A 48 -9.04 3.66 -0.31
N ASP A 49 -8.84 4.87 -0.83
CA ASP A 49 -9.37 5.30 -2.14
C ASP A 49 -8.38 5.10 -3.30
N ARG A 50 -7.17 4.59 -3.05
CA ARG A 50 -6.26 4.23 -4.14
C ARG A 50 -6.78 3.01 -4.87
N LYS A 51 -7.04 3.22 -6.17
CA LYS A 51 -7.43 2.17 -7.11
C LYS A 51 -6.47 2.23 -8.27
N PHE A 52 -6.02 1.08 -8.71
CA PHE A 52 -5.26 0.99 -9.93
C PHE A 52 -6.16 1.32 -11.13
N GLY A 53 -5.71 2.20 -12.02
CA GLY A 53 -6.45 2.54 -13.24
C GLY A 53 -6.80 4.04 -13.32
N GLY A 54 -6.74 4.55 -14.54
CA GLY A 54 -6.78 5.96 -14.89
C GLY A 54 -6.03 6.18 -16.21
N SER A 55 -6.08 7.41 -16.74
CA SER A 55 -5.45 7.71 -18.04
C SER A 55 -3.96 7.36 -18.08
N THR A 56 -3.25 7.40 -16.95
CA THR A 56 -1.84 7.02 -16.84
C THR A 56 -1.58 5.55 -17.17
N ALA A 57 -2.47 4.64 -16.79
CA ALA A 57 -2.33 3.21 -17.09
C ALA A 57 -2.50 2.93 -18.59
N ASP A 58 -3.45 3.59 -19.25
CA ASP A 58 -3.62 3.52 -20.70
C ASP A 58 -2.40 4.10 -21.43
N TYR A 59 -1.91 5.26 -20.99
CA TYR A 59 -0.74 5.89 -21.59
C TYR A 59 0.52 5.04 -21.42
N ALA A 60 0.68 4.36 -20.28
CA ALA A 60 1.80 3.47 -20.03
C ALA A 60 1.80 2.28 -20.99
N ILE A 61 0.64 1.64 -21.19
CA ILE A 61 0.51 0.53 -22.15
C ILE A 61 0.75 1.01 -23.58
N GLN A 62 0.12 2.11 -24.01
CA GLN A 62 0.29 2.64 -25.37
C GLN A 62 1.73 3.08 -25.68
N ARG A 63 2.51 3.46 -24.66
CA ARG A 63 3.91 3.83 -24.79
C ARG A 63 4.88 2.67 -24.53
N GLU A 64 4.36 1.47 -24.30
CA GLU A 64 5.16 0.28 -23.95
C GLU A 64 6.01 0.48 -22.68
N ASP A 65 5.58 1.39 -21.79
CA ASP A 65 6.22 1.66 -20.50
C ASP A 65 5.67 0.72 -19.42
N TYR A 66 5.99 -0.57 -19.55
CA TYR A 66 5.56 -1.59 -18.60
C TYR A 66 6.20 -1.42 -17.21
N THR A 67 7.31 -0.67 -17.10
CA THR A 67 7.94 -0.38 -15.81
C THR A 67 7.12 0.63 -15.01
N GLY A 68 6.68 1.71 -15.66
CA GLY A 68 5.72 2.66 -15.09
C GLY A 68 4.41 1.98 -14.70
N LEU A 69 3.89 1.13 -15.59
CA LEU A 69 2.66 0.37 -15.35
C LEU A 69 2.77 -0.53 -14.10
N LEU A 70 3.88 -1.26 -13.94
CA LEU A 70 4.12 -2.11 -12.78
C LEU A 70 4.30 -1.30 -11.49
N ASN A 71 4.96 -0.15 -11.56
CA ASN A 71 5.12 0.73 -10.42
C ASN A 71 3.74 1.22 -9.92
N ASP A 72 2.88 1.66 -10.83
CA ASP A 72 1.51 2.08 -10.49
C ASP A 72 0.68 0.89 -9.97
N TYR A 73 0.81 -0.27 -10.60
CA TYR A 73 0.16 -1.50 -10.16
C TYR A 73 0.58 -1.90 -8.74
N TYR A 74 1.86 -1.87 -8.37
CA TYR A 74 2.26 -2.21 -7.00
C TYR A 74 1.86 -1.16 -5.97
N ASN A 75 1.91 0.12 -6.33
CA ASN A 75 1.60 1.21 -5.42
C ASN A 75 0.09 1.30 -5.14
N ASP A 76 -0.75 0.97 -6.13
CA ASP A 76 -2.20 1.18 -6.04
C ASP A 76 -3.00 -0.14 -5.99
N TYR A 77 -2.59 -1.18 -6.72
CA TYR A 77 -3.23 -2.51 -6.65
C TYR A 77 -2.62 -3.40 -5.56
N GLY A 78 -1.28 -3.42 -5.42
CA GLY A 78 -0.57 -4.33 -4.51
C GLY A 78 -0.86 -4.14 -3.01
N ILE A 79 -1.48 -3.03 -2.62
CA ILE A 79 -1.77 -2.68 -1.22
C ILE A 79 -3.23 -2.96 -0.83
N ILE A 80 -4.17 -2.91 -1.79
CA ILE A 80 -5.63 -2.89 -1.50
C ILE A 80 -6.42 -3.82 -2.44
N GLY A 81 -5.87 -4.16 -3.60
CA GLY A 81 -6.50 -5.05 -4.58
C GLY A 81 -7.70 -4.43 -5.30
N LEU A 82 -7.80 -3.10 -5.35
CA LEU A 82 -8.90 -2.40 -5.99
C LEU A 82 -8.47 -1.85 -7.36
N VAL A 83 -9.30 -2.10 -8.37
CA VAL A 83 -9.18 -1.53 -9.72
C VAL A 83 -10.26 -0.48 -9.93
N THR A 84 -9.92 0.60 -10.63
CA THR A 84 -10.87 1.59 -11.13
C THR A 84 -11.76 0.91 -12.18
N PRO A 85 -13.10 0.98 -12.07
CA PRO A 85 -13.99 0.36 -13.05
C PRO A 85 -13.65 0.81 -14.48
N GLY A 86 -13.51 -0.15 -15.40
CA GLY A 86 -13.11 0.08 -16.79
C GLY A 86 -11.60 -0.03 -17.07
N PHE A 87 -10.77 -0.29 -16.05
CA PHE A 87 -9.32 -0.50 -16.18
C PHE A 87 -8.89 -1.94 -15.82
N GLU A 88 -9.83 -2.88 -15.81
CA GLU A 88 -9.58 -4.29 -15.49
C GLU A 88 -8.62 -4.93 -16.50
N GLU A 89 -8.75 -4.57 -17.78
CA GLU A 89 -7.86 -5.06 -18.84
C GLU A 89 -6.43 -4.53 -18.68
N ASN A 90 -6.26 -3.26 -18.29
CA ASN A 90 -4.94 -2.71 -17.95
C ASN A 90 -4.32 -3.42 -16.76
N ALA A 91 -5.13 -3.76 -15.76
CA ALA A 91 -4.66 -4.48 -14.57
C ALA A 91 -4.19 -5.88 -14.95
N ALA A 92 -4.91 -6.54 -15.87
CA ALA A 92 -4.52 -7.82 -16.44
C ALA A 92 -3.18 -7.74 -17.20
N VAL A 93 -2.94 -6.68 -17.98
CA VAL A 93 -1.63 -6.46 -18.64
C VAL A 93 -0.51 -6.28 -17.61
N ALA A 94 -0.75 -5.51 -16.55
CA ALA A 94 0.21 -5.34 -15.47
C ALA A 94 0.50 -6.66 -14.73
N GLU A 95 -0.53 -7.46 -14.45
CA GLU A 95 -0.40 -8.81 -13.86
C GLU A 95 0.40 -9.75 -14.74
N TYR A 96 0.16 -9.70 -16.05
CA TYR A 96 0.91 -10.48 -17.02
C TYR A 96 2.39 -10.08 -16.99
N ALA A 97 2.69 -8.78 -17.05
CA ALA A 97 4.05 -8.26 -17.00
C ALA A 97 4.79 -8.66 -15.71
N ASP A 98 4.13 -8.57 -14.54
CA ASP A 98 4.69 -9.02 -13.24
C ASP A 98 5.02 -10.51 -13.27
N ALA A 99 4.05 -11.33 -13.69
CA ALA A 99 4.20 -12.77 -13.72
C ALA A 99 5.28 -13.21 -14.73
N ALA A 100 5.34 -12.58 -15.90
CA ALA A 100 6.31 -12.86 -16.94
C ALA A 100 7.75 -12.51 -16.49
N PHE A 101 7.93 -11.38 -15.82
CA PHE A 101 9.23 -11.00 -15.24
C PHE A 101 9.69 -12.03 -14.20
N ARG A 102 8.80 -12.41 -13.27
CA ARG A 102 9.10 -13.41 -12.23
C ARG A 102 9.33 -14.80 -12.82
N TYR A 103 8.59 -15.18 -13.85
CA TYR A 103 8.77 -16.44 -14.57
C TYR A 103 10.18 -16.54 -15.15
N GLY A 104 10.63 -15.49 -15.85
CA GLY A 104 11.99 -15.43 -16.39
C GLY A 104 13.06 -15.53 -15.31
N ALA A 105 12.88 -14.84 -14.18
CA ALA A 105 13.80 -14.93 -13.03
C ALA A 105 13.85 -16.32 -12.41
N TYR A 106 12.70 -16.95 -12.16
CA TYR A 106 12.65 -18.29 -11.57
C TYR A 106 13.22 -19.36 -12.49
N LEU A 107 13.00 -19.27 -13.81
CA LEU A 107 13.64 -20.15 -14.77
C LEU A 107 15.16 -20.01 -14.76
N LYS A 108 15.69 -18.78 -14.73
CA LYS A 108 17.14 -18.55 -14.65
C LYS A 108 17.76 -19.13 -13.37
N ASN A 109 17.00 -19.17 -12.28
CA ASN A 109 17.44 -19.73 -10.99
C ASN A 109 17.18 -21.24 -10.84
N GLY A 110 16.60 -21.91 -11.85
CA GLY A 110 16.26 -23.34 -11.76
C GLY A 110 15.07 -23.67 -10.85
N GLU A 111 14.25 -22.69 -10.51
CA GLU A 111 13.10 -22.83 -9.60
C GLU A 111 11.82 -23.22 -10.37
N GLU A 112 11.80 -24.43 -10.95
CA GLU A 112 10.75 -24.88 -11.88
C GLU A 112 9.33 -24.80 -11.32
N GLU A 113 9.12 -25.18 -10.05
CA GLU A 113 7.79 -25.14 -9.41
C GLU A 113 7.28 -23.70 -9.25
N ARG A 114 8.17 -22.74 -8.95
CA ARG A 114 7.80 -21.32 -8.87
C ARG A 114 7.57 -20.73 -10.25
N ALA A 115 8.39 -21.11 -11.23
CA ALA A 115 8.18 -20.74 -12.63
C ALA A 115 6.81 -21.23 -13.14
N ALA A 116 6.45 -22.49 -12.92
CA ALA A 116 5.15 -23.04 -13.32
C ALA A 116 3.96 -22.26 -12.72
N ARG A 117 4.07 -21.84 -11.44
CA ARG A 117 3.06 -20.98 -10.83
C ARG A 117 2.93 -19.62 -11.50
N GLN A 118 4.05 -18.99 -11.88
CA GLN A 118 4.00 -17.71 -12.59
C GLN A 118 3.44 -17.89 -14.00
N LYS A 119 3.77 -18.99 -14.68
CA LYS A 119 3.20 -19.31 -15.99
C LYS A 119 1.67 -19.43 -15.93
N ALA A 120 1.12 -20.09 -14.91
CA ALA A 120 -0.34 -20.16 -14.72
C ALA A 120 -0.96 -18.77 -14.49
N ARG A 121 -0.27 -17.88 -13.73
CA ARG A 121 -0.71 -16.49 -13.54
C ARG A 121 -0.68 -15.69 -14.85
N MET A 122 0.32 -15.91 -15.70
CA MET A 122 0.39 -15.32 -17.04
C MET A 122 -0.80 -15.76 -17.90
N GLU A 123 -1.12 -17.07 -17.92
CA GLU A 123 -2.26 -17.60 -18.69
C GLU A 123 -3.60 -17.02 -18.20
N GLU A 124 -3.80 -16.90 -16.88
CA GLU A 124 -4.99 -16.27 -16.31
C GLU A 124 -5.11 -14.79 -16.67
N ALA A 125 -4.00 -14.04 -16.58
CA ALA A 125 -3.95 -12.63 -16.90
C ALA A 125 -4.16 -12.37 -18.41
N ALA A 126 -3.58 -13.19 -19.28
CA ALA A 126 -3.78 -13.10 -20.73
C ALA A 126 -5.27 -13.26 -21.10
N GLY A 127 -5.98 -14.19 -20.45
CA GLY A 127 -7.42 -14.36 -20.66
C GLY A 127 -8.29 -13.18 -20.24
N LYS A 128 -7.74 -12.23 -19.48
CA LYS A 128 -8.42 -11.00 -19.01
C LYS A 128 -7.94 -9.74 -19.72
N ALA A 129 -6.95 -9.83 -20.61
CA ALA A 129 -6.30 -8.67 -21.24
C ALA A 129 -7.16 -8.00 -22.33
N GLY A 130 -8.18 -8.67 -22.85
CA GLY A 130 -9.19 -8.08 -23.74
C GLY A 130 -8.57 -7.35 -24.94
N ILE A 131 -8.82 -6.04 -25.05
CA ILE A 131 -8.33 -5.23 -26.18
C ILE A 131 -6.80 -5.10 -26.21
N TYR A 132 -6.14 -5.38 -25.09
CA TYR A 132 -4.69 -5.32 -24.93
C TYR A 132 -4.00 -6.68 -25.13
N GLU A 133 -4.69 -7.69 -25.66
CA GLU A 133 -4.08 -8.97 -26.05
C GLU A 133 -2.81 -8.81 -26.92
N PRO A 134 -2.71 -7.86 -27.88
CA PRO A 134 -1.47 -7.65 -28.64
C PRO A 134 -0.27 -7.20 -27.78
N GLU A 135 -0.52 -6.57 -26.63
CA GLU A 135 0.53 -6.11 -25.72
C GLU A 135 1.16 -7.27 -24.95
N ILE A 136 0.41 -8.35 -24.75
CA ILE A 136 0.90 -9.60 -24.14
C ILE A 136 2.03 -10.18 -25.00
N GLU A 137 1.83 -10.25 -26.32
CA GLU A 137 2.85 -10.74 -27.26
C GLU A 137 4.11 -9.86 -27.24
N LYS A 138 3.96 -8.53 -27.12
CA LYS A 138 5.10 -7.61 -27.03
C LYS A 138 5.89 -7.81 -25.75
N ILE A 139 5.22 -8.00 -24.61
CA ILE A 139 5.87 -8.28 -23.32
C ILE A 139 6.72 -9.56 -23.43
N ASP A 140 6.18 -10.61 -24.05
CA ASP A 140 6.91 -11.86 -24.31
C ASP A 140 8.14 -11.64 -25.22
N GLN A 141 8.03 -10.80 -26.25
CA GLN A 141 9.16 -10.45 -27.11
C GLN A 141 10.25 -9.72 -26.32
N ILE A 142 9.89 -8.71 -25.53
CA ILE A 142 10.85 -7.94 -24.72
C ILE A 142 11.60 -8.84 -23.73
N LEU A 143 10.88 -9.75 -23.06
CA LEU A 143 11.46 -10.64 -22.06
C LEU A 143 12.28 -11.77 -22.68
N SER A 144 11.89 -12.26 -23.86
CA SER A 144 12.66 -13.28 -24.59
C SER A 144 13.95 -12.72 -25.20
N MET A 145 13.99 -11.44 -25.55
CA MET A 145 15.21 -10.72 -25.99
C MET A 145 16.19 -10.41 -24.84
N SER A 146 15.75 -10.51 -23.58
CA SER A 146 16.57 -10.29 -22.36
C SER A 146 17.27 -11.58 -21.86
N LYS A 147 17.39 -12.60 -22.73
CA LYS A 147 18.10 -13.85 -22.46
C LYS A 147 19.57 -13.78 -22.85
#